data_AF-A0A915LP84-F1
#
_entry.id   AF-A0A915LP84-F1
#
_cell.length_a   1.000
_cell.length_b   1.000
_cell.length_c   1.000
_cell.angle_alpha   90.00
_cell.angle_beta   90.00
_cell.angle_gamma   90.00
#
_symmetry.space_group_name_H-M   'P 1'
#
loop_
_entity.id
_entity.type
_entity.pdbx_description
1 polymer ?
#
loop_
_entity_poly.entity_id
_entity_poly.type
_entity_poly.pdbx_seq_one_letter_code
_entity_poly.pdbx_strand_id
1 'polypeptide(L)'
;MSNNLIIFILILAIIYTVVNSLTVPEQNAVVDCINKYRSQLANGNTKNKNGGNFPSGKDILEVSYSKDLEKSAQGWANKCIFDHNGADLYSGGKFYGENLYLDGDFEHKNITQLMIDACNAWWGESTTDGVPPSWINNFLPTDNKENDEKFEAVGHWTQMAWAKTYQIGCALKVCHKPECTGNLIDC
;
A
#
# COMPACT_ATOMS: atom_id res chain seq x y z
N MET A 1 34.67 -41.15 6.24
CA MET A 1 33.36 -40.76 6.78
C MET A 1 33.40 -39.26 7.09
N SER A 2 32.94 -38.38 6.20
CA SER A 2 32.71 -36.95 6.54
C SER A 2 32.22 -36.04 5.39
N ASN A 3 31.99 -36.49 4.15
CA ASN A 3 31.60 -35.56 3.08
C ASN A 3 30.10 -35.51 2.74
N ASN A 4 29.28 -36.43 3.26
CA ASN A 4 27.83 -36.44 2.99
C ASN A 4 26.99 -35.67 4.02
N LEU A 5 27.56 -35.35 5.18
CA LEU A 5 26.84 -34.65 6.25
C LEU A 5 26.79 -33.13 6.02
N ILE A 6 27.84 -32.56 5.42
CA ILE A 6 27.95 -31.11 5.14
C ILE A 6 27.01 -30.71 3.99
N ILE A 7 26.85 -31.56 2.97
CA ILE A 7 25.94 -31.31 1.84
C ILE A 7 24.47 -31.35 2.29
N PHE A 8 24.11 -32.25 3.22
CA PHE A 8 22.77 -32.27 3.80
C PHE A 8 22.47 -31.04 4.68
N ILE A 9 23.45 -30.53 5.41
CA ILE A 9 23.30 -29.30 6.22
C ILE A 9 23.18 -28.05 5.33
N LEU A 10 23.88 -27.99 4.20
CA LEU A 10 23.73 -26.89 3.23
C LEU A 10 22.39 -26.93 2.49
N ILE A 11 21.84 -28.13 2.22
CA ILE A 11 20.49 -28.29 1.63
C ILE A 11 19.39 -27.96 2.65
N LEU A 12 19.62 -28.22 3.94
CA LEU A 12 18.69 -27.85 5.03
C LEU A 12 18.82 -26.39 5.49
N ALA A 13 19.93 -25.71 5.19
CA ALA A 13 20.11 -24.27 5.45
C ALA A 13 19.51 -23.38 4.34
N ILE A 14 18.98 -23.98 3.27
CA ILE A 14 17.86 -23.37 2.53
C ILE A 14 16.59 -23.65 3.33
N ILE A 15 16.56 -23.21 4.60
CA ILE A 15 15.31 -22.72 5.17
C ILE A 15 15.03 -21.51 4.30
N TYR A 16 14.37 -21.74 3.18
CA TYR A 16 13.54 -20.74 2.54
C TYR A 16 12.76 -20.16 3.71
N THR A 17 13.14 -18.96 4.17
CA THR A 17 12.19 -18.14 4.89
C THR A 17 11.02 -18.12 3.94
N VAL A 18 9.95 -18.84 4.26
CA VAL A 18 8.73 -18.83 3.47
C VAL A 18 8.30 -17.39 3.55
N VAL A 19 8.67 -16.63 2.52
CA VAL A 19 8.15 -15.30 2.28
C VAL A 19 6.69 -15.62 2.04
N ASN A 20 5.82 -15.29 3.00
CA ASN A 20 4.38 -15.42 2.81
C ASN A 20 3.95 -14.34 1.82
N SER A 21 4.38 -14.51 0.57
CA SER A 21 4.02 -13.65 -0.55
C SER A 21 2.54 -13.78 -0.79
N LEU A 22 1.89 -12.67 -1.12
CA LEU A 22 0.49 -12.67 -1.51
C LEU A 22 0.27 -13.65 -2.68
N THR A 23 -0.86 -14.35 -2.67
CA THR A 23 -1.29 -15.19 -3.79
C THR A 23 -1.78 -14.32 -4.95
N VAL A 24 -1.87 -14.87 -6.17
CA VAL A 24 -2.37 -14.11 -7.34
C VAL A 24 -3.77 -13.51 -7.09
N PRO A 25 -4.74 -14.22 -6.47
CA PRO A 25 -6.02 -13.61 -6.10
C PRO A 25 -5.89 -12.39 -5.18
N GLU A 26 -5.01 -12.44 -4.19
CA GLU A 26 -4.80 -11.35 -3.23
C GLU A 26 -4.11 -10.13 -3.89
N GLN A 27 -3.18 -10.38 -4.82
CA GLN A 27 -2.55 -9.35 -5.65
C GLN A 27 -3.54 -8.67 -6.57
N ASN A 28 -4.37 -9.47 -7.24
CA ASN A 28 -5.41 -8.96 -8.13
C ASN A 28 -6.45 -8.16 -7.35
N ALA A 29 -6.77 -8.56 -6.11
CA ALA A 29 -7.73 -7.85 -5.28
C ALA A 29 -7.39 -6.37 -5.09
N VAL A 30 -6.13 -6.05 -4.77
CA VAL A 30 -5.68 -4.66 -4.59
C VAL A 30 -5.58 -3.92 -5.93
N VAL A 31 -5.07 -4.57 -6.98
CA VAL A 31 -4.96 -3.97 -8.33
C VAL A 31 -6.33 -3.62 -8.89
N ASP A 32 -7.26 -4.57 -8.88
CA ASP A 32 -8.61 -4.41 -9.39
C ASP A 32 -9.36 -3.32 -8.61
N CYS A 33 -9.18 -3.29 -7.29
CA CYS A 33 -9.77 -2.26 -6.43
C CYS A 33 -9.26 -0.86 -6.79
N ILE A 34 -7.94 -0.67 -6.88
CA ILE A 34 -7.32 0.62 -7.25
C ILE A 34 -7.75 1.04 -8.66
N ASN A 35 -7.69 0.14 -9.64
CA ASN A 35 -8.05 0.46 -11.02
C ASN A 35 -9.54 0.78 -11.18
N LYS A 36 -10.42 0.10 -10.44
CA LYS A 36 -11.84 0.46 -10.37
C LYS A 36 -12.01 1.90 -9.88
N TYR A 37 -11.32 2.28 -8.80
CA TYR A 37 -11.41 3.62 -8.24
C TYR A 37 -10.79 4.70 -9.13
N ARG A 38 -9.61 4.43 -9.72
CA ARG A 38 -8.96 5.32 -10.69
C ARG A 38 -9.81 5.51 -11.94
N SER A 39 -10.51 4.47 -12.41
CA SER A 39 -11.48 4.58 -13.50
C SER A 39 -12.67 5.46 -13.12
N GLN A 40 -13.21 5.34 -11.90
CA GLN A 40 -14.26 6.24 -11.42
C GLN A 40 -13.78 7.70 -11.36
N LEU A 41 -12.57 7.93 -10.87
CA LEU A 41 -11.97 9.26 -10.79
C LEU A 41 -11.75 9.87 -12.17
N ALA A 42 -11.19 9.09 -13.11
CA ALA A 42 -11.00 9.51 -14.50
C ALA A 42 -12.33 9.96 -15.15
N ASN A 43 -13.43 9.32 -14.79
CA ASN A 43 -14.78 9.65 -15.29
C ASN A 43 -15.52 10.72 -14.47
N GLY A 44 -14.91 11.33 -13.45
CA GLY A 44 -15.54 12.35 -12.61
C GLY A 44 -16.65 11.81 -11.69
N ASN A 45 -16.59 10.52 -11.35
CA ASN A 45 -17.61 9.81 -10.56
C ASN A 45 -17.18 9.57 -9.10
N THR A 46 -16.04 10.10 -8.69
CA THR A 46 -15.52 9.97 -7.31
C THR A 46 -16.00 11.14 -6.47
N LYS A 47 -16.59 10.87 -5.29
CA LYS A 47 -17.08 11.90 -4.36
C LYS A 47 -15.95 12.52 -3.54
N ASN A 48 -16.11 13.79 -3.18
CA ASN A 48 -15.27 14.49 -2.21
C ASN A 48 -16.16 15.11 -1.12
N LYS A 49 -15.81 14.92 0.15
CA LYS A 49 -16.49 15.57 1.28
C LYS A 49 -16.52 17.09 1.15
N ASN A 50 -15.49 17.67 0.56
CA ASN A 50 -15.34 19.12 0.41
C ASN A 50 -16.16 19.72 -0.75
N GLY A 51 -16.97 18.91 -1.43
CA GLY A 51 -17.95 19.40 -2.39
C GLY A 51 -18.06 18.53 -3.65
N GLY A 52 -19.21 17.86 -3.80
CA GLY A 52 -19.57 17.14 -5.03
C GLY A 52 -18.61 16.01 -5.40
N ASN A 53 -18.45 15.82 -6.71
CA ASN A 53 -17.46 14.89 -7.25
C ASN A 53 -16.18 15.61 -7.63
N PHE A 54 -15.06 14.89 -7.60
CA PHE A 54 -13.83 15.32 -8.25
C PHE A 54 -14.07 15.52 -9.76
N PRO A 55 -13.38 16.48 -10.39
CA PRO A 55 -13.43 16.62 -11.84
C PRO A 55 -12.86 15.37 -12.52
N SER A 56 -13.29 15.11 -13.76
CA SER A 56 -12.69 14.05 -14.58
C SER A 56 -11.20 14.31 -14.81
N GLY A 57 -10.42 13.24 -14.77
CA GLY A 57 -8.99 13.27 -15.02
C GLY A 57 -8.65 12.73 -16.41
N LYS A 58 -7.52 13.19 -16.95
CA LYS A 58 -6.87 12.59 -18.13
C LYS A 58 -5.52 12.02 -17.69
N ASP A 59 -5.03 11.03 -18.44
CA ASP A 59 -3.72 10.42 -18.22
C ASP A 59 -3.54 9.78 -16.83
N ILE A 60 -4.65 9.33 -16.22
CA ILE A 60 -4.63 8.48 -15.02
C ILE A 60 -4.26 7.06 -15.48
N LEU A 61 -3.01 6.67 -15.24
CA LEU A 61 -2.50 5.37 -15.69
C LEU A 61 -3.19 4.22 -14.95
N GLU A 62 -3.41 3.11 -15.65
CA GLU A 62 -3.78 1.85 -15.02
C GLU A 62 -2.57 1.29 -14.25
N VAL A 63 -2.82 0.77 -13.06
CA VAL A 63 -1.80 0.17 -12.20
C VAL A 63 -1.66 -1.31 -12.51
N SER A 64 -0.42 -1.79 -12.56
CA SER A 64 -0.06 -3.22 -12.68
C SER A 64 0.67 -3.71 -11.44
N TYR A 65 0.62 -5.02 -11.17
CA TYR A 65 1.32 -5.59 -10.02
C TYR A 65 2.82 -5.70 -10.28
N SER A 66 3.65 -5.33 -9.30
CA SER A 66 5.11 -5.40 -9.34
C SER A 66 5.63 -6.28 -8.21
N LYS A 67 6.29 -7.38 -8.58
CA LYS A 67 6.94 -8.29 -7.64
C LYS A 67 8.16 -7.68 -6.94
N ASP A 68 8.81 -6.71 -7.58
CA ASP A 68 9.92 -5.99 -6.95
C ASP A 68 9.42 -5.05 -5.85
N LEU A 69 8.26 -4.41 -6.05
CA LEU A 69 7.61 -3.61 -5.02
C LEU A 69 7.07 -4.49 -3.88
N GLU A 70 6.45 -5.63 -4.18
CA GLU A 70 6.02 -6.62 -3.17
C GLU A 70 7.19 -7.04 -2.28
N LYS A 71 8.36 -7.32 -2.88
CA LYS A 71 9.56 -7.68 -2.14
C LYS A 71 10.04 -6.55 -1.21
N SER A 72 9.95 -5.31 -1.68
CA SER A 72 10.30 -4.12 -0.89
C SER A 72 9.36 -3.95 0.31
N ALA A 73 8.04 -3.92 0.06
CA ALA A 73 7.00 -3.83 1.07
C ALA A 73 7.12 -4.98 2.09
N GLN A 74 7.39 -6.20 1.62
CA GLN A 74 7.57 -7.35 2.50
C GLN A 74 8.79 -7.20 3.42
N GLY A 75 9.85 -6.57 2.94
CA GLY A 75 11.05 -6.26 3.74
C GLY A 75 10.72 -5.35 4.93
N TRP A 76 9.86 -4.36 4.72
CA TRP A 76 9.44 -3.43 5.77
C TRP A 76 8.36 -4.03 6.68
N ALA A 77 7.28 -4.60 6.11
CA ALA A 77 6.24 -5.29 6.87
C ALA A 77 6.79 -6.35 7.84
N ASN A 78 7.87 -7.07 7.46
CA ASN A 78 8.53 -8.05 8.33
C ASN A 78 9.09 -7.47 9.64
N LYS A 79 9.37 -6.16 9.69
CA LYS A 79 9.82 -5.47 10.90
C LYS A 79 8.68 -5.27 11.91
N CYS A 80 7.42 -5.38 11.48
CA CYS A 80 6.24 -5.10 12.29
C CYS A 80 6.32 -3.72 12.96
N ILE A 81 6.52 -2.69 12.13
CA ILE A 81 6.54 -1.28 12.51
C ILE A 81 5.41 -0.63 11.71
N PHE A 82 4.39 -0.09 12.38
CA PHE A 82 3.32 0.66 11.73
C PHE A 82 3.72 2.14 11.64
N ASP A 83 4.75 2.39 10.85
CA ASP A 83 5.28 3.71 10.53
C ASP A 83 5.93 3.63 9.14
N HIS A 84 5.95 4.75 8.43
CA HIS A 84 6.49 4.80 7.09
C HIS A 84 7.99 4.52 7.08
N ASN A 85 8.47 3.78 6.09
CA ASN A 85 9.88 3.39 6.03
C ASN A 85 10.83 4.56 5.69
N GLY A 86 10.26 5.73 5.37
CA GLY A 86 10.96 7.00 5.27
C GLY A 86 12.01 7.01 4.16
N ALA A 87 13.28 7.25 4.52
CA ALA A 87 14.40 7.27 3.57
C ALA A 87 14.72 5.87 2.99
N ASP A 88 14.14 4.79 3.52
CA ASP A 88 14.31 3.44 2.97
C ASP A 88 13.42 3.19 1.72
N LEU A 89 12.55 4.15 1.32
CA LEU A 89 11.76 4.10 0.07
C LEU A 89 12.62 4.23 -1.20
N TYR A 90 13.95 4.28 -1.02
CA TYR A 90 14.94 4.28 -2.07
C TYR A 90 15.49 2.87 -2.31
N SER A 91 14.97 2.19 -3.34
CA SER A 91 15.59 0.96 -3.85
C SER A 91 16.00 1.14 -5.31
N GLY A 92 17.29 0.96 -5.59
CA GLY A 92 17.83 1.07 -6.96
C GLY A 92 17.80 2.48 -7.56
N GLY A 93 17.78 3.54 -6.75
CA GLY A 93 17.77 4.93 -7.22
C GLY A 93 16.39 5.47 -7.63
N LYS A 94 15.31 4.79 -7.22
CA LYS A 94 13.92 5.23 -7.43
C LYS A 94 13.23 5.42 -6.08
N PHE A 95 12.44 6.49 -5.96
CA PHE A 95 11.54 6.73 -4.85
C PHE A 95 10.18 6.12 -5.17
N TYR A 96 9.61 5.36 -4.23
CA TYR A 96 8.25 4.82 -4.34
C TYR A 96 7.36 5.52 -3.31
N GLY A 97 6.04 5.56 -3.55
CA GLY A 97 5.07 5.90 -2.51
C GLY A 97 4.86 4.71 -1.57
N GLU A 98 4.14 4.94 -0.47
CA GLU A 98 3.80 3.91 0.52
C GLU A 98 2.45 4.25 1.17
N ASN A 99 1.58 3.26 1.28
CA ASN A 99 0.36 3.23 2.07
C ASN A 99 0.39 2.05 3.05
N LEU A 100 0.14 2.33 4.33
CA LEU A 100 0.07 1.32 5.37
C LEU A 100 -1.38 1.10 5.81
N TYR A 101 -1.71 -0.12 6.21
CA TYR A 101 -2.99 -0.45 6.84
C TYR A 101 -2.78 -1.46 7.94
N LEU A 102 -3.39 -1.23 9.11
CA LEU A 102 -3.31 -2.14 10.24
C LEU A 102 -4.72 -2.54 10.66
N ASP A 103 -5.01 -3.84 10.56
CA ASP A 103 -6.22 -4.42 11.11
C ASP A 103 -5.90 -5.14 12.43
N GLY A 104 -6.50 -4.69 13.52
CA GLY A 104 -6.30 -5.26 14.86
C GLY A 104 -6.94 -6.64 15.05
N ASP A 105 -7.77 -7.09 14.11
CA ASP A 105 -8.43 -8.40 14.19
C ASP A 105 -7.53 -9.53 13.66
N PHE A 106 -6.91 -10.27 14.58
CA PHE A 106 -6.11 -11.46 14.25
C PHE A 106 -6.90 -12.59 13.57
N GLU A 107 -8.24 -12.55 13.63
CA GLU A 107 -9.11 -13.57 13.05
C GLU A 107 -9.54 -13.27 11.61
N HIS A 108 -9.01 -12.21 10.98
CA HIS A 108 -9.23 -11.92 9.56
C HIS A 108 -8.60 -13.00 8.66
N LYS A 109 -9.36 -14.06 8.39
CA LYS A 109 -8.89 -15.24 7.65
C LYS A 109 -8.86 -15.05 6.13
N ASN A 110 -9.59 -14.06 5.61
CA ASN A 110 -9.70 -13.82 4.18
C ASN A 110 -8.76 -12.69 3.76
N ILE A 111 -7.54 -13.04 3.35
CA ILE A 111 -6.52 -12.08 2.92
C ILE A 111 -6.99 -11.25 1.72
N THR A 112 -7.71 -11.86 0.77
CA THR A 112 -8.30 -11.14 -0.37
C THR A 112 -9.23 -10.02 0.11
N GLN A 113 -10.08 -10.30 1.10
CA GLN A 113 -10.97 -9.29 1.67
C GLN A 113 -10.17 -8.22 2.43
N LEU A 114 -9.16 -8.61 3.19
CA LEU A 114 -8.31 -7.68 3.92
C LEU A 114 -7.58 -6.69 2.98
N MET A 115 -7.10 -7.16 1.82
CA MET A 115 -6.52 -6.30 0.78
C MET A 115 -7.56 -5.31 0.20
N ILE A 116 -8.81 -5.74 0.05
CA ILE A 116 -9.92 -4.87 -0.38
C ILE A 116 -10.26 -3.85 0.71
N ASP A 117 -10.25 -4.25 1.97
CA ASP A 117 -10.54 -3.36 3.11
C ASP A 117 -9.49 -2.27 3.25
N ALA A 118 -8.21 -2.61 3.14
CA ALA A 118 -7.11 -1.64 3.07
C ALA A 118 -7.31 -0.63 1.92
N CYS A 119 -7.58 -1.13 0.72
CA CYS A 119 -7.86 -0.30 -0.46
C CYS A 119 -9.06 0.64 -0.24
N ASN A 120 -10.15 0.14 0.33
CA ASN A 120 -11.35 0.92 0.62
C ASN A 120 -11.10 1.97 1.70
N ALA A 121 -10.32 1.65 2.73
CA ALA A 121 -9.97 2.57 3.81
C ALA A 121 -9.17 3.76 3.25
N TRP A 122 -8.10 3.48 2.50
CA TRP A 122 -7.28 4.50 1.84
C TRP A 122 -8.10 5.34 0.86
N TRP A 123 -8.94 4.72 0.03
CA TRP A 123 -9.77 5.49 -0.90
C TRP A 123 -10.88 6.30 -0.20
N GLY A 124 -11.33 5.81 0.94
CA GLY A 124 -12.41 6.39 1.74
C GLY A 124 -12.09 7.77 2.31
N GLU A 125 -10.81 8.10 2.52
CA GLU A 125 -10.35 9.39 3.07
C GLU A 125 -10.92 10.59 2.31
N SER A 126 -11.10 10.47 0.99
CA SER A 126 -11.72 11.54 0.19
C SER A 126 -13.16 11.88 0.61
N THR A 127 -13.88 10.91 1.17
CA THR A 127 -15.25 11.07 1.66
C THR A 127 -15.32 11.24 3.18
N THR A 128 -14.36 10.69 3.93
CA THR A 128 -14.29 10.79 5.39
C THR A 128 -13.67 12.12 5.83
N ASP A 129 -12.56 12.51 5.20
CA ASP A 129 -11.71 13.63 5.60
C ASP A 129 -11.75 14.77 4.59
N GLY A 130 -11.93 14.45 3.30
CA GLY A 130 -12.11 15.44 2.23
C GLY A 130 -10.79 16.02 1.73
N VAL A 131 -10.53 15.91 0.44
CA VAL A 131 -9.30 16.45 -0.17
C VAL A 131 -9.49 17.94 -0.46
N PRO A 132 -8.53 18.82 -0.11
CA PRO A 132 -8.62 20.24 -0.45
C PRO A 132 -8.78 20.43 -1.97
N PRO A 133 -9.79 21.19 -2.44
CA PRO A 133 -9.97 21.43 -3.87
C PRO A 133 -8.74 22.10 -4.53
N SER A 134 -7.95 22.86 -3.75
CA SER A 134 -6.70 23.47 -4.21
C SER A 134 -5.61 22.47 -4.57
N TRP A 135 -5.66 21.25 -4.05
CA TRP A 135 -4.69 20.20 -4.36
C TRP A 135 -4.98 19.49 -5.68
N ILE A 136 -6.20 19.65 -6.22
CA ILE A 136 -6.60 19.04 -7.49
C ILE A 136 -5.78 19.68 -8.62
N ASN A 137 -5.00 18.87 -9.34
CA ASN A 137 -4.05 19.28 -10.38
C ASN A 137 -2.88 20.16 -9.94
N ASN A 138 -2.80 20.52 -8.65
CA ASN A 138 -1.73 21.35 -8.13
C ASN A 138 -1.44 20.94 -6.68
N PHE A 139 -0.90 19.72 -6.52
CA PHE A 139 -0.55 19.18 -5.22
C PHE A 139 0.56 20.02 -4.60
N LEU A 140 0.20 20.79 -3.59
CA LEU A 140 1.08 21.69 -2.86
C LEU A 140 0.88 21.47 -1.36
N PRO A 141 1.47 20.41 -0.77
CA PRO A 141 1.73 20.45 0.67
C PRO A 141 2.75 21.58 0.85
N THR A 142 2.29 22.78 1.22
CA THR A 142 3.21 23.83 1.65
C THR A 142 3.66 23.50 3.06
N ASP A 143 4.91 23.83 3.43
CA ASP A 143 5.55 23.53 4.72
C ASP A 143 4.88 24.27 5.90
N ASN A 144 3.58 24.04 6.10
CA ASN A 144 2.82 24.53 7.21
C ASN A 144 2.07 23.36 7.87
N LYS A 145 1.92 23.49 9.19
CA LYS A 145 1.33 22.47 10.04
C LYS A 145 -0.08 22.03 9.59
N GLU A 146 -0.86 22.93 9.02
CA GLU A 146 -2.22 22.62 8.53
C GLU A 146 -2.18 21.68 7.33
N ASN A 147 -1.26 21.88 6.39
CA ASN A 147 -1.11 20.98 5.25
C ASN A 147 -0.49 19.65 5.63
N ASP A 148 0.42 19.63 6.62
CA ASP A 148 0.98 18.39 7.15
C ASP A 148 -0.12 17.53 7.77
N GLU A 149 -0.88 18.10 8.71
CA GLU A 149 -2.05 17.44 9.31
C GLU A 149 -3.07 17.01 8.26
N LYS A 150 -3.23 17.82 7.21
CA LYS A 150 -4.15 17.48 6.14
C LYS A 150 -3.63 16.32 5.29
N PHE A 151 -2.34 16.28 5.01
CA PHE A 151 -1.70 15.20 4.27
C PHE A 151 -1.74 13.91 5.06
N GLU A 152 -1.52 13.93 6.38
CA GLU A 152 -1.71 12.76 7.24
C GLU A 152 -3.13 12.17 7.13
N ALA A 153 -4.15 13.01 6.91
CA ALA A 153 -5.54 12.58 6.84
C ALA A 153 -6.02 12.11 5.44
N VAL A 154 -5.35 12.52 4.35
CA VAL A 154 -5.77 12.14 2.98
C VAL A 154 -4.63 11.60 2.10
N GLY A 155 -3.48 11.35 2.70
CA GLY A 155 -2.24 10.97 2.02
C GLY A 155 -2.41 9.67 1.25
N HIS A 156 -3.05 8.68 1.86
CA HIS A 156 -3.27 7.38 1.23
C HIS A 156 -4.14 7.50 -0.03
N TRP A 157 -5.21 8.30 0.03
CA TRP A 157 -6.04 8.60 -1.14
C TRP A 157 -5.23 9.30 -2.22
N THR A 158 -4.41 10.31 -1.87
CA THR A 158 -3.63 11.05 -2.87
C THR A 158 -2.65 10.15 -3.61
N GLN A 159 -2.03 9.18 -2.92
CA GLN A 159 -1.15 8.19 -3.54
C GLN A 159 -1.92 7.24 -4.47
N MET A 160 -3.09 6.74 -4.06
CA MET A 160 -3.94 5.92 -4.93
C MET A 160 -4.44 6.67 -6.17
N ALA A 161 -4.77 7.95 -6.02
CA ALA A 161 -5.27 8.82 -7.08
C ALA A 161 -4.15 9.39 -7.98
N TRP A 162 -2.87 9.19 -7.62
CA TRP A 162 -1.75 9.82 -8.31
C TRP A 162 -1.63 9.35 -9.76
N ALA A 163 -1.90 10.24 -10.72
CA ALA A 163 -2.07 9.88 -12.13
C ALA A 163 -0.88 9.12 -12.73
N LYS A 164 0.35 9.44 -12.30
CA LYS A 164 1.59 8.86 -12.81
C LYS A 164 2.02 7.55 -12.13
N THR A 165 1.39 7.16 -11.02
CA THR A 165 1.62 5.85 -10.41
C THR A 165 1.03 4.78 -11.32
N TYR A 166 1.84 3.80 -11.72
CA TYR A 166 1.46 2.75 -12.67
C TYR A 166 1.83 1.33 -12.20
N GLN A 167 2.45 1.21 -11.02
CA GLN A 167 2.82 -0.05 -10.40
C GLN A 167 2.49 -0.03 -8.91
N ILE A 168 2.10 -1.18 -8.38
CA ILE A 168 1.92 -1.44 -6.95
C ILE A 168 2.47 -2.81 -6.60
N GLY A 169 3.00 -2.97 -5.39
CA GLY A 169 3.26 -4.28 -4.80
C GLY A 169 3.05 -4.17 -3.32
N CYS A 170 2.51 -5.23 -2.72
CA CYS A 170 2.00 -5.19 -1.35
C CYS A 170 2.43 -6.42 -0.57
N ALA A 171 2.54 -6.29 0.74
CA ALA A 171 2.83 -7.38 1.65
C ALA A 171 1.85 -7.39 2.82
N LEU A 172 1.62 -8.60 3.34
CA LEU A 172 0.90 -8.82 4.59
C LEU A 172 1.85 -9.42 5.62
N LYS A 173 1.82 -8.89 6.84
CA LYS A 173 2.47 -9.48 8.00
C LYS A 173 1.54 -9.50 9.20
N VAL A 174 1.33 -10.70 9.76
CA VAL A 174 0.72 -10.82 11.10
C VAL A 174 1.76 -10.45 12.14
N CYS A 175 1.48 -9.41 12.91
CA CYS A 175 2.37 -8.80 13.87
C CYS A 175 1.81 -8.88 15.29
N HIS A 176 2.69 -9.19 16.24
CA HIS A 176 2.34 -9.38 17.65
C HIS A 176 3.11 -8.41 18.57
N LYS A 177 3.69 -7.35 17.99
CA LYS A 177 4.47 -6.37 18.73
C LYS A 177 3.54 -5.31 19.31
N PRO A 178 3.78 -4.78 20.52
CA PRO A 178 2.94 -3.74 21.12
C PRO A 178 2.69 -2.53 20.19
N GLU A 179 3.70 -2.12 19.44
CA GLU A 179 3.66 -1.01 18.48
C GLU A 179 2.98 -1.35 17.15
N CYS A 180 2.70 -2.64 16.88
CA CYS A 180 2.08 -3.13 15.66
C CYS A 180 1.44 -4.50 15.96
N THR A 181 0.23 -4.49 16.53
CA THR A 181 -0.52 -5.69 16.92
C THR A 181 -1.67 -5.88 15.94
N GLY A 182 -1.60 -6.92 15.09
CA GLY A 182 -2.62 -7.22 14.09
C GLY A 182 -2.06 -7.63 12.73
N ASN A 183 -2.89 -7.53 11.70
CA ASN A 183 -2.53 -7.73 10.30
C ASN A 183 -2.03 -6.42 9.69
N LEU A 184 -0.71 -6.30 9.54
CA LEU A 184 -0.06 -5.17 8.86
C LEU A 184 -0.02 -5.41 7.36
N ILE A 185 -0.67 -4.53 6.59
CA ILE A 185 -0.52 -4.40 5.14
C ILE A 185 0.40 -3.21 4.86
N ASP A 186 1.34 -3.45 3.96
CA ASP A 186 2.28 -2.48 3.42
C ASP A 186 2.18 -2.53 1.90
N CYS A 187 1.92 -1.39 1.28
CA CYS A 187 1.85 -1.12 -0.14
C CYS A 187 2.44 0.28 -0.37
#